data_AF-A0AAE4EVI5-F1
#
_entry.id   AF-A0AAE4EVI5-F1
#
_cell.length_a   1.000
_cell.length_b   1.000
_cell.length_c   1.000
_cell.angle_alpha   90.00
_cell.angle_beta   90.00
_cell.angle_gamma   90.00
#
_symmetry.space_group_name_H-M   'P 1'
#
loop_
_entity.id
_entity.type
_entity.pdbx_description
1 polymer ?
#
loop_
_entity_poly.entity_id
_entity_poly.type
_entity_poly.pdbx_seq_one_letter_code
_entity_poly.pdbx_strand_id
1 'polypeptide(L)' 'MYELRDAHGLSQDQVAAAAGISRWSLSRLELGKTTPTSLALVAALADVLGGDRAELARRALRDFERREGAEPT' A
#
# COMPACT_ATOMS: atom_id res chain seq x y z
N MET A 1 3.54 -3.64 3.55
CA MET A 1 3.42 -2.16 3.63
C MET A 1 3.88 -1.64 4.98
N TYR A 2 3.32 -2.15 6.09
CA TYR A 2 3.80 -1.87 7.45
C TYR A 2 5.31 -2.03 7.58
N GLU A 3 5.87 -3.18 7.16
CA GLU A 3 7.31 -3.46 7.24
C GLU A 3 8.17 -2.45 6.47
N LEU A 4 7.68 -2.00 5.31
CA LEU A 4 8.38 -1.01 4.50
C LEU A 4 8.37 0.35 5.21
N ARG A 5 7.21 0.77 5.74
CA ARG A 5 7.09 2.00 6.51
C ARG A 5 7.99 1.99 7.76
N ASP A 6 7.98 0.88 8.48
CA ASP A 6 8.75 0.68 9.71
C ASP A 6 10.26 0.73 9.45
N ALA A 7 10.73 0.09 8.37
CA ALA A 7 12.13 0.16 7.93
C ALA A 7 12.60 1.59 7.61
N HIS A 8 11.68 2.47 7.20
CA HIS A 8 11.97 3.89 6.95
C HIS A 8 11.75 4.78 8.18
N GLY A 9 11.37 4.24 9.34
CA GLY A 9 11.12 4.99 10.57
C GLY A 9 9.95 5.97 10.47
N LEU A 10 9.03 5.77 9.52
CA LEU A 10 7.92 6.67 9.26
C LEU A 10 6.70 6.31 10.11
N SER A 11 6.01 7.31 10.65
CA SER A 11 4.71 7.11 11.30
C SER A 11 3.60 6.94 10.26
N GLN A 12 2.48 6.33 10.67
CA GLN A 12 1.30 6.22 9.80
C GLN A 12 0.78 7.61 9.39
N ASP A 13 0.84 8.61 10.26
CA ASP A 13 0.39 9.97 9.96
C ASP A 13 1.27 10.63 8.89
N GLN A 14 2.59 10.44 8.95
CA GLN A 14 3.52 10.97 7.94
C GLN A 14 3.23 10.39 6.56
N VAL A 15 3.04 9.07 6.47
CA VAL A 15 2.75 8.42 5.19
C VAL A 15 1.37 8.80 4.67
N ALA A 16 0.37 8.82 5.54
CA ALA A 16 -1.01 9.16 5.16
C ALA A 16 -1.10 10.60 4.64
N ALA A 17 -0.48 11.55 5.34
CA ALA A 17 -0.45 12.95 4.91
C ALA A 17 0.24 13.11 3.55
N ALA A 18 1.39 12.47 3.36
CA ALA A 18 2.13 12.56 2.10
C ALA A 18 1.43 11.86 0.93
N ALA A 19 0.67 10.79 1.20
CA ALA A 19 -0.12 10.07 0.21
C ALA A 19 -1.55 10.64 -0.01
N GLY A 20 -1.92 11.71 0.70
CA GLY A 20 -3.22 12.36 0.57
C GLY A 20 -4.40 11.50 1.05
N ILE A 21 -4.20 10.63 2.04
CA ILE A 21 -5.24 9.78 2.63
C ILE A 21 -5.33 9.96 4.14
N SER A 22 -6.40 9.46 4.74
CA SER A 22 -6.52 9.45 6.20
C SER A 22 -5.61 8.38 6.83
N ARG A 23 -5.13 8.61 8.07
CA ARG A 23 -4.41 7.61 8.87
C ARG A 23 -5.21 6.31 9.02
N TRP A 24 -6.53 6.41 9.19
CA TRP A 24 -7.43 5.24 9.28
C TRP A 24 -7.43 4.43 7.98
N SER A 25 -7.50 5.10 6.82
CA SER A 25 -7.39 4.46 5.52
C SER A 25 -6.06 3.74 5.36
N LEU A 26 -4.95 4.37 5.74
CA LEU A 26 -3.63 3.74 5.69
C LEU A 26 -3.56 2.50 6.59
N SER A 27 -4.08 2.57 7.82
CA SER A 27 -4.12 1.42 8.74
C SER A 27 -4.87 0.22 8.14
N ARG A 28 -6.01 0.46 7.48
CA ARG A 28 -6.76 -0.61 6.79
C ARG A 28 -6.01 -1.20 5.60
N LEU A 29 -5.29 -0.37 4.85
CA LEU A 29 -4.40 -0.84 3.77
C LEU A 29 -3.27 -1.71 4.33
N GLU A 30 -2.61 -1.27 5.40
CA GLU A 30 -1.51 -2.01 6.05
C GLU A 30 -1.97 -3.35 6.60
N LEU A 31 -3.16 -3.42 7.19
CA LEU A 31 -3.79 -4.66 7.67
C LEU A 31 -4.39 -5.51 6.55
N GLY A 32 -4.29 -5.07 5.29
CA GLY A 32 -4.88 -5.74 4.13
C GLY A 32 -6.41 -5.77 4.14
N LYS A 33 -7.09 -5.00 5.00
CA LYS A 33 -8.56 -4.93 5.08
C LYS A 33 -9.18 -4.21 3.90
N THR A 34 -8.41 -3.41 3.19
CA THR A 34 -8.79 -2.73 1.94
C THR A 34 -7.62 -2.77 0.97
N THR A 35 -7.91 -2.60 -0.32
CA THR A 35 -6.91 -2.39 -1.37
C THR A 35 -6.84 -0.91 -1.77
N PRO A 36 -5.73 -0.43 -2.33
CA PRO A 36 -5.67 0.90 -2.93
C PRO A 36 -6.70 1.02 -4.06
N THR A 37 -7.46 2.11 -4.08
CA THR A 37 -8.56 2.30 -5.04
C THR A 37 -8.13 2.99 -6.33
N SER A 38 -6.90 3.51 -6.41
CA SER A 38 -6.40 4.20 -7.60
C SER A 38 -4.90 4.00 -7.78
N LEU A 39 -4.45 4.05 -9.05
CA LEU A 39 -3.03 4.01 -9.39
C LEU A 39 -2.27 5.22 -8.84
N ALA A 40 -2.94 6.38 -8.75
CA ALA A 40 -2.37 7.59 -8.15
C ALA A 40 -2.00 7.37 -6.67
N LEU A 41 -2.88 6.70 -5.92
CA LEU A 41 -2.60 6.35 -4.54
C LEU A 41 -1.44 5.35 -4.43
N VAL A 42 -1.40 4.33 -5.29
CA VAL A 42 -0.28 3.37 -5.34
C VAL A 42 1.04 4.09 -5.60
N ALA A 43 1.07 5.03 -6.54
CA ALA A 43 2.26 5.82 -6.86
C ALA A 43 2.70 6.71 -5.68
N ALA A 44 1.76 7.43 -5.06
CA ALA A 44 2.07 8.28 -3.91
C ALA A 44 2.61 7.49 -2.72
N LEU A 45 2.05 6.30 -2.46
CA LEU A 45 2.57 5.40 -1.43
C LEU A 45 3.96 4.86 -1.77
N ALA A 46 4.23 4.56 -3.05
CA ALA A 46 5.56 4.12 -3.49
C ALA A 46 6.62 5.20 -3.26
N ASP A 47 6.31 6.44 -3.63
CA ASP A 47 7.22 7.59 -3.51
C ASP A 47 7.61 7.85 -2.06
N VAL A 48 6.64 7.84 -1.16
CA VAL A 48 6.86 8.13 0.25
C VAL A 48 7.60 7.00 0.96
N LEU A 49 7.35 5.76 0.55
CA LEU A 49 8.00 4.60 1.14
C LEU A 49 9.35 4.28 0.48
N GLY A 50 9.90 5.18 -0.35
CA GLY A 50 11.20 5.02 -0.99
C GLY A 50 11.31 3.80 -1.92
N GLY A 51 10.17 3.27 -2.38
CA GLY A 51 10.12 2.06 -3.20
C GLY A 51 10.21 2.39 -4.69
N ASP A 52 10.82 1.49 -5.46
CA ASP A 52 10.68 1.50 -6.91
C ASP A 52 9.18 1.33 -7.27
N ARG A 53 8.61 2.33 -7.96
CA ARG A 53 7.19 2.37 -8.33
C ARG A 53 6.76 1.11 -9.10
N ALA A 54 7.61 0.58 -9.97
CA ALA A 54 7.31 -0.60 -10.77
C ALA A 54 7.34 -1.87 -9.90
N GLU A 55 8.25 -1.99 -8.95
CA GLU A 55 8.25 -3.10 -7.99
C GLU A 55 7.03 -3.05 -7.07
N LEU A 56 6.64 -1.86 -6.60
CA LEU A 56 5.44 -1.73 -5.76
C LEU A 56 4.17 -2.12 -6.54
N ALA A 57 4.06 -1.70 -7.80
CA ALA A 57 2.96 -2.10 -8.68
C ALA A 57 2.95 -3.62 -8.96
N ARG A 58 4.12 -4.23 -9.21
CA ARG A 58 4.24 -5.69 -9.38
C ARG A 58 3.82 -6.46 -8.13
N ARG A 59 4.18 -5.96 -6.94
CA ARG A 59 3.75 -6.56 -5.66
C ARG A 59 2.23 -6.47 -5.49
N ALA A 60 1.66 -5.30 -5.74
CA ALA A 60 0.21 -5.09 -5.67
C ALA A 60 -0.55 -6.02 -6.62
N LEU A 61 -0.05 -6.22 -7.85
CA LEU A 61 -0.64 -7.13 -8.82
C LEU A 61 -0.59 -8.59 -8.33
N ARG A 62 0.57 -9.06 -7.84
CA ARG A 62 0.70 -10.43 -7.29
C ARG A 62 -0.24 -10.67 -6.11
N ASP A 63 -0.39 -9.69 -5.23
CA ASP A 63 -1.27 -9.80 -4.07
C ASP A 63 -2.76 -9.80 -4.47
N PHE A 64 -3.12 -9.06 -5.53
CA PHE A 64 -4.45 -9.09 -6.14
C PHE A 64 -4.74 -10.45 -6.78
N GLU A 65 -3.83 -10.96 -7.64
CA GLU A 65 -3.95 -12.27 -8.28
C GLU A 65 -4.06 -13.41 -7.26
N ARG A 66 -3.32 -13.35 -6.14
CA ARG A 66 -3.44 -14.33 -5.06
C ARG A 66 -4.80 -14.28 -4.35
N ARG A 67 -5.47 -13.13 -4.30
CA ARG A 67 -6.82 -13.02 -3.71
C ARG A 67 -7.88 -13.59 -4.64
N GLU A 68 -7.83 -13.18 -5.91
CA GLU A 68 -8.79 -13.62 -6.92
C GLU A 68 -8.63 -15.12 -7.23
N GLY A 69 -7.39 -15.62 -7.26
CA GLY A 69 -7.10 -17.06 -7.43
C GLY A 69 -7.38 -17.92 -6.19
N ALA A 70 -7.72 -17.30 -5.05
CA ALA A 70 -8.06 -18.00 -3.81
C ALA A 70 -9.57 -18.07 -3.53
N GLU A 71 -10.43 -17.58 -4.43
CA GLU A 71 -11.87 -17.89 -4.37
C GLU A 71 -12.11 -19.31 -4.94
N PRO A 72 -12.54 -20.28 -4.11
CA PRO A 72 -12.99 -21.56 -4.63
C PRO A 72 -14.37 -21.37 -5.27
N THR A 73 -14.50 -21.84 -6.52
CA THR A 73 -15.79 -21.99 -7.20
C THR A 73 -16.67 -23.03 -6.47
#